data_AF-A0A534SE87-F1
#
_entry.id   AF-A0A534SE87-F1
#
_cell.length_a   1.000
_cell.length_b   1.000
_cell.length_c   1.000
_cell.angle_alpha   90.00
_cell.angle_beta   90.00
_cell.angle_gamma   90.00
#
_symmetry.space_group_name_H-M   'P 1'
#
loop_
_entity.id
_entity.type
_entity.pdbx_description
1 polymer ?
#
loop_
_entity_poly.entity_id
_entity_poly.type
_entity_poly.pdbx_seq_one_letter_code
_entity_poly.pdbx_strand_id
1 'polypeptide(L)'
;MRADPGLPFLEMAWSPSQMQEFLNRQVLPSVWPGQQVAAVAIDEMHYKPGKQCEITYSLRFADPTRGQARWAVATFASEKGEIYRHHYGAERGTVAGSAPRPVVFLPAYGCLVEFFPVDWALPFLPRALEPREVASLLSGNGAEGERSPGLPKIEVLRYAHHSRCVLRYILEVSGSGAPQEVIGKVHRSGALTAQVAQTQSILQPQGAAYGLIIPKPLRVVEEWGLLLMECVPGATLKAVVEQASAPQQFKEVI
;
A
#
# COMPACT_ATOMS: atom_id res chain seq x y z
N MET A 1 -20.48 -3.61 20.90
CA MET A 1 -20.68 -2.55 19.89
C MET A 1 -21.98 -2.87 19.17
N ARG A 2 -22.87 -1.90 18.90
CA ARG A 2 -24.22 -2.18 18.38
C ARG A 2 -24.15 -2.77 16.97
N ALA A 3 -25.01 -3.75 16.69
CA ALA A 3 -25.21 -4.27 15.33
C ALA A 3 -25.61 -3.13 14.40
N ASP A 4 -24.97 -3.05 13.23
CA ASP A 4 -25.37 -2.16 12.14
C ASP A 4 -26.21 -2.98 11.15
N PRO A 5 -27.53 -2.75 11.06
CA PRO A 5 -28.39 -3.50 10.14
C PRO A 5 -27.99 -3.36 8.67
N GLY A 6 -27.34 -2.26 8.29
CA GLY A 6 -26.84 -2.03 6.93
C GLY A 6 -25.55 -2.79 6.63
N LEU A 7 -24.86 -3.30 7.66
CA LEU A 7 -23.60 -4.02 7.55
C LEU A 7 -23.61 -5.27 8.47
N PRO A 8 -24.34 -6.33 8.08
CA PRO A 8 -24.57 -7.50 8.94
C PRO A 8 -23.29 -8.26 9.32
N PHE A 9 -22.20 -8.08 8.55
CA PHE A 9 -20.92 -8.76 8.78
C PHE A 9 -19.89 -7.89 9.52
N LEU A 10 -20.30 -6.77 10.10
CA LEU A 10 -19.40 -5.83 10.76
C LEU A 10 -18.68 -6.46 11.97
N GLU A 11 -19.35 -7.35 12.70
CA GLU A 11 -18.73 -8.07 13.83
C GLU A 11 -17.56 -8.97 13.36
N MET A 12 -17.76 -9.72 12.27
CA MET A 12 -16.70 -10.50 11.62
C MET A 12 -15.57 -9.59 11.14
N ALA A 13 -15.92 -8.44 10.56
CA ALA A 13 -14.96 -7.45 10.07
C ALA A 13 -14.03 -6.93 11.18
N TRP A 14 -14.54 -6.75 12.40
CA TRP A 14 -13.77 -6.32 13.58
C TRP A 14 -12.99 -7.41 14.30
N SER A 15 -13.26 -8.68 14.01
CA SER A 15 -12.61 -9.79 14.69
C SER A 15 -11.48 -10.35 13.84
N PRO A 16 -10.20 -10.17 14.21
CA PRO A 16 -9.09 -10.72 13.42
C PRO A 16 -9.15 -12.25 13.29
N SER A 17 -9.62 -12.95 14.31
CA SER A 17 -9.79 -14.40 14.27
C SER A 17 -10.91 -14.84 13.33
N GLN A 18 -12.09 -14.20 13.39
CA GLN A 18 -13.17 -14.51 12.44
C GLN A 18 -12.77 -14.12 11.01
N MET A 19 -12.07 -13.00 10.83
CA MET A 19 -11.56 -12.58 9.53
C MET A 19 -10.53 -13.56 8.98
N GLN A 20 -9.63 -14.09 9.81
CA GLN A 20 -8.69 -15.13 9.41
C GLN A 20 -9.42 -16.37 8.89
N GLU A 21 -10.44 -16.84 9.62
CA GLU A 21 -11.26 -17.97 9.20
C GLU A 21 -12.02 -17.67 7.89
N PHE A 22 -12.60 -16.48 7.77
CA PHE A 22 -13.26 -16.01 6.55
C PHE A 22 -12.31 -15.99 5.36
N LEU A 23 -11.13 -15.40 5.49
CA LEU A 23 -10.12 -15.36 4.42
C LEU A 23 -9.72 -16.78 3.99
N ASN A 24 -9.42 -17.66 4.94
CA ASN A 24 -8.98 -19.02 4.66
C ASN A 24 -10.07 -19.89 4.01
N ARG A 25 -11.34 -19.69 4.37
CA ARG A 25 -12.45 -20.52 3.86
C ARG A 25 -13.10 -19.97 2.60
N GLN A 26 -13.23 -18.65 2.48
CA GLN A 26 -14.06 -18.01 1.46
C GLN A 26 -13.25 -17.27 0.38
N VAL A 27 -12.03 -16.83 0.70
CA VAL A 27 -11.26 -15.96 -0.19
C VAL A 27 -10.06 -16.67 -0.81
N LEU A 28 -9.15 -17.19 0.03
CA LEU A 28 -7.90 -17.79 -0.42
C LEU A 28 -8.08 -18.99 -1.36
N PRO A 29 -9.08 -19.87 -1.21
CA PRO A 29 -9.27 -20.97 -2.16
C PRO A 29 -9.48 -20.51 -3.61
N SER A 30 -9.99 -19.29 -3.82
CA SER A 30 -10.18 -18.71 -5.15
C SER A 30 -8.98 -17.90 -5.64
N VAL A 31 -8.18 -17.35 -4.72
CA VAL A 31 -7.00 -16.54 -5.07
C VAL A 31 -5.74 -17.37 -5.10
N TRP A 32 -5.38 -18.03 -4.00
CA TRP A 32 -4.18 -18.84 -3.89
C TRP A 32 -4.53 -20.21 -3.29
N PRO A 33 -5.00 -21.16 -4.12
CA PRO A 33 -5.33 -22.50 -3.68
C PRO A 33 -4.17 -23.14 -2.91
N GLY A 34 -4.46 -23.71 -1.74
CA GLY A 34 -3.47 -24.35 -0.87
C GLY A 34 -2.72 -23.39 0.07
N GLN A 35 -2.90 -22.08 -0.04
CA GLN A 35 -2.37 -21.12 0.92
C GLN A 35 -3.30 -20.92 2.12
N GLN A 36 -2.69 -20.58 3.26
CA GLN A 36 -3.41 -20.22 4.48
C GLN A 36 -2.76 -19.00 5.14
N VAL A 37 -3.60 -18.11 5.65
CA VAL A 37 -3.22 -17.05 6.56
C VAL A 37 -3.17 -17.63 7.98
N ALA A 38 -2.00 -17.53 8.60
CA ALA A 38 -1.72 -17.94 9.97
C ALA A 38 -2.07 -16.85 10.99
N ALA A 39 -2.00 -15.58 10.61
CA ALA A 39 -2.41 -14.46 11.47
C ALA A 39 -2.91 -13.28 10.65
N VAL A 40 -3.90 -12.59 11.22
CA VAL A 40 -4.50 -11.35 10.72
C VAL A 40 -4.40 -10.30 11.82
N ALA A 41 -4.05 -9.07 11.46
CA ALA A 41 -4.20 -7.91 12.34
C ALA A 41 -4.84 -6.74 11.57
N ILE A 42 -5.58 -5.89 12.29
CA ILE A 42 -6.21 -4.70 11.71
C ILE A 42 -5.16 -3.58 11.73
N ASP A 43 -4.81 -3.06 10.57
CA ASP A 43 -3.88 -1.94 10.43
C ASP A 43 -4.63 -0.60 10.41
N GLU A 44 -5.72 -0.51 9.63
CA GLU A 44 -6.55 0.69 9.49
C GLU A 44 -8.01 0.31 9.24
N MET A 45 -8.92 1.14 9.73
CA MET A 45 -10.36 0.96 9.57
C MET A 45 -11.05 2.29 9.29
N HIS A 46 -11.90 2.28 8.26
CA HIS A 46 -12.82 3.36 7.94
C HIS A 46 -14.26 2.84 7.95
N TYR A 47 -15.03 3.29 8.93
CA TYR A 47 -16.43 2.91 9.09
C TYR A 47 -17.34 4.12 8.83
N LYS A 48 -18.33 3.93 7.95
CA LYS A 48 -19.43 4.87 7.70
C LYS A 48 -20.75 4.16 8.01
N PRO A 49 -21.42 4.51 9.13
CA PRO A 49 -22.64 3.84 9.58
C PRO A 49 -23.70 3.68 8.49
N GLY A 50 -24.25 2.47 8.38
CA GLY A 50 -25.30 2.08 7.44
C GLY A 50 -24.88 2.11 5.96
N LYS A 51 -23.59 2.36 5.65
CA LYS A 51 -23.12 2.54 4.27
C LYS A 51 -21.98 1.62 3.89
N GLN A 52 -20.86 1.71 4.61
CA GLN A 52 -19.68 0.94 4.27
C GLN A 52 -18.74 0.75 5.47
N CYS A 53 -18.01 -0.36 5.44
CA CYS A 53 -16.86 -0.58 6.30
C CYS A 53 -15.68 -1.05 5.43
N GLU A 54 -14.59 -0.31 5.46
CA GLU A 54 -13.34 -0.63 4.77
C GLU A 54 -12.26 -0.90 5.82
N ILE A 55 -11.54 -2.01 5.65
CA ILE A 55 -10.55 -2.45 6.62
C ILE A 55 -9.32 -2.93 5.90
N THR A 56 -8.17 -2.35 6.25
CA THR A 56 -6.87 -2.85 5.83
C THR A 56 -6.34 -3.79 6.90
N TYR A 57 -6.03 -5.02 6.50
CA TYR A 57 -5.46 -6.05 7.34
C TYR A 57 -4.01 -6.30 6.96
N SER A 58 -3.13 -6.42 7.94
CA SER A 58 -1.83 -7.06 7.75
C SER A 58 -1.97 -8.58 7.86
N LEU A 59 -1.35 -9.28 6.93
CA LEU A 59 -1.44 -10.74 6.79
C LEU A 59 -0.10 -11.40 7.05
N ARG A 60 -0.13 -12.52 7.78
CA ARG A 60 0.97 -13.47 7.86
C ARG A 60 0.51 -14.82 7.34
N PHE A 61 1.12 -15.29 6.27
CA PHE A 61 0.84 -16.61 5.71
C PHE A 61 1.61 -17.71 6.44
N ALA A 62 1.05 -18.91 6.43
CA ALA A 62 1.65 -20.09 7.06
C ALA A 62 2.90 -20.56 6.32
N ASP A 63 2.88 -20.52 4.97
CA ASP A 63 4.02 -20.78 4.12
C ASP A 63 4.44 -19.46 3.43
N PRO A 64 5.47 -18.77 3.93
CA PRO A 64 5.89 -17.50 3.37
C PRO A 64 6.67 -17.73 2.08
N THR A 65 5.97 -17.84 0.95
CA THR A 65 6.64 -17.79 -0.36
C THR A 65 6.96 -16.35 -0.74
N ARG A 66 8.07 -16.15 -1.47
CA ARG A 66 8.46 -14.83 -1.99
C ARG A 66 7.35 -14.29 -2.89
N GLY A 67 6.83 -13.10 -2.57
CA GLY A 67 5.86 -12.38 -3.41
C GLY A 67 4.42 -12.38 -2.91
N GLN A 68 4.13 -12.93 -1.72
CA GLN A 68 2.79 -12.88 -1.15
C GLN A 68 2.39 -11.48 -0.66
N ALA A 69 1.09 -11.20 -0.77
CA ALA A 69 0.50 -9.94 -0.34
C ALA A 69 0.71 -9.73 1.17
N ARG A 70 1.26 -8.57 1.55
CA ARG A 70 1.39 -8.19 2.96
C ARG A 70 0.10 -7.67 3.56
N TRP A 71 -0.78 -7.16 2.70
CA TRP A 71 -2.04 -6.57 3.10
C TRP A 71 -3.19 -7.12 2.27
N ALA A 72 -4.34 -7.23 2.91
CA ALA A 72 -5.63 -7.34 2.25
C ALA A 72 -6.53 -6.20 2.72
N VAL A 73 -7.35 -5.68 1.82
CA VAL A 73 -8.39 -4.72 2.14
C VAL A 73 -9.73 -5.38 1.91
N ALA A 74 -10.53 -5.50 2.96
CA ALA A 74 -11.91 -5.94 2.85
C ALA A 74 -12.82 -4.72 2.91
N THR A 75 -13.66 -4.57 1.89
CA THR A 75 -14.69 -3.53 1.86
C THR A 75 -16.07 -4.14 1.83
N PHE A 76 -16.83 -3.92 2.91
CA PHE A 76 -18.21 -4.32 3.08
C PHE A 76 -19.13 -3.17 2.66
N ALA A 77 -19.85 -3.33 1.56
CA ALA A 77 -20.92 -2.44 1.12
C ALA A 77 -21.78 -3.12 0.03
N SER A 78 -23.08 -2.81 0.00
CA SER A 78 -24.05 -3.42 -0.92
C SER A 78 -23.72 -3.20 -2.41
N GLU A 79 -23.05 -2.11 -2.77
CA GLU A 79 -22.83 -1.69 -4.16
C GLU A 79 -21.49 -2.16 -4.76
N LYS A 80 -20.65 -2.91 -4.02
CA LYS A 80 -19.30 -3.28 -4.49
C LYS A 80 -19.25 -4.20 -5.70
N GLY A 81 -20.35 -4.88 -6.02
CA GLY A 81 -20.44 -5.72 -7.22
C GLY A 81 -20.28 -4.93 -8.52
N GLU A 82 -20.69 -3.66 -8.56
CA GLU A 82 -20.49 -2.79 -9.73
C GLU A 82 -19.03 -2.39 -9.90
N ILE A 83 -18.39 -1.95 -8.81
CA ILE A 83 -16.96 -1.64 -8.78
C ILE A 83 -16.15 -2.85 -9.21
N TYR A 84 -16.46 -4.03 -8.67
CA TYR A 84 -15.79 -5.26 -9.08
C TYR A 84 -15.97 -5.54 -10.58
N ARG A 85 -17.19 -5.47 -11.12
CA ARG A 85 -17.42 -5.70 -12.55
C ARG A 85 -16.70 -4.67 -13.43
N HIS A 86 -16.73 -3.40 -13.05
CA HIS A 86 -16.14 -2.32 -13.83
C HIS A 86 -14.61 -2.38 -13.87
N HIS A 87 -13.97 -2.58 -12.72
CA HIS A 87 -12.50 -2.52 -12.61
C HIS A 87 -11.82 -3.89 -12.74
N TYR A 88 -12.51 -4.97 -12.37
CA TYR A 88 -11.94 -6.32 -12.30
C TYR A 88 -12.70 -7.35 -13.16
N GLY A 89 -13.90 -7.02 -13.64
CA GLY A 89 -14.81 -7.94 -14.33
C GLY A 89 -14.50 -8.22 -15.80
N ALA A 90 -13.33 -7.84 -16.32
CA ALA A 90 -12.94 -8.26 -17.67
C ALA A 90 -12.73 -9.79 -17.70
N GLU A 91 -13.70 -10.50 -18.27
CA GLU A 91 -13.57 -11.89 -18.71
C GLU A 91 -12.47 -11.96 -19.78
N ARG A 92 -11.34 -12.60 -19.45
CA ARG A 92 -10.62 -13.37 -20.45
C ARG A 92 -10.98 -14.81 -20.16
N GLY A 93 -11.52 -15.48 -21.18
CA GLY A 93 -11.87 -16.89 -21.14
C GLY A 93 -10.78 -17.70 -20.45
N THR A 94 -11.21 -18.71 -19.70
CA THR A 94 -10.38 -19.68 -18.98
C THR A 94 -9.31 -20.29 -19.89
N VAL A 95 -8.19 -19.59 -20.06
CA VAL A 95 -6.95 -20.18 -20.54
C VAL A 95 -6.30 -20.78 -19.30
N ALA A 96 -6.18 -22.10 -19.28
CA ALA A 96 -5.43 -22.81 -18.25
C ALA A 96 -4.04 -22.15 -18.11
N GLY A 97 -3.74 -21.62 -16.91
CA GLY A 97 -2.49 -20.91 -16.64
C GLY A 97 -2.60 -19.39 -16.45
N SER A 98 -3.80 -18.80 -16.39
CA SER A 98 -3.93 -17.40 -15.97
C SER A 98 -3.47 -17.22 -14.53
N ALA A 99 -2.59 -16.26 -14.28
CA ALA A 99 -2.11 -15.95 -12.94
C ALA A 99 -3.29 -15.61 -12.01
N PRO A 100 -3.25 -16.06 -10.75
CA PRO A 100 -4.33 -15.80 -9.80
C PRO A 100 -4.57 -14.29 -9.66
N ARG A 101 -5.84 -13.88 -9.74
CA ARG A 101 -6.25 -12.49 -9.51
C ARG A 101 -6.34 -12.28 -8.01
N PRO A 102 -5.53 -11.39 -7.42
CA PRO A 102 -5.51 -11.13 -5.99
C PRO A 102 -6.67 -10.21 -5.58
N VAL A 103 -7.87 -10.50 -6.09
CA VAL A 103 -9.12 -9.78 -5.81
C VAL A 103 -10.31 -10.72 -5.90
N VAL A 104 -11.24 -10.65 -4.95
CA VAL A 104 -12.44 -11.48 -4.89
C VAL A 104 -13.63 -10.62 -4.47
N PHE A 105 -14.74 -10.72 -5.20
CA PHE A 105 -16.03 -10.22 -4.73
C PHE A 105 -16.88 -11.39 -4.24
N LEU A 106 -17.44 -11.25 -3.03
CA LEU A 106 -18.26 -12.23 -2.34
C LEU A 106 -19.67 -11.64 -2.15
N PRO A 107 -20.60 -11.86 -3.09
CA PRO A 107 -21.93 -11.24 -3.06
C PRO A 107 -22.74 -11.56 -1.79
N ALA A 108 -22.66 -12.81 -1.31
CA ALA A 108 -23.34 -13.24 -0.09
C ALA A 108 -22.92 -12.44 1.16
N TYR A 109 -21.74 -11.81 1.12
CA TYR A 109 -21.18 -11.01 2.19
C TYR A 109 -21.21 -9.51 1.89
N GLY A 110 -21.64 -9.10 0.69
CA GLY A 110 -21.48 -7.72 0.20
C GLY A 110 -20.03 -7.24 0.32
N CYS A 111 -19.06 -8.14 0.11
CA CYS A 111 -17.66 -7.92 0.48
C CYS A 111 -16.76 -8.02 -0.75
N LEU A 112 -15.95 -6.99 -0.97
CA LEU A 112 -14.85 -6.98 -1.93
C LEU A 112 -13.53 -7.08 -1.16
N VAL A 113 -12.72 -8.09 -1.48
CA VAL A 113 -11.39 -8.29 -0.90
C VAL A 113 -10.33 -8.04 -1.97
N GLU A 114 -9.49 -7.04 -1.76
CA GLU A 114 -8.39 -6.65 -2.64
C GLU A 114 -7.06 -6.93 -1.91
N PHE A 115 -6.16 -7.70 -2.50
CA PHE A 115 -4.85 -7.95 -1.91
C PHE A 115 -3.80 -7.07 -2.56
N PHE A 116 -2.98 -6.45 -1.72
CA PHE A 116 -1.86 -5.63 -2.17
C PHE A 116 -0.91 -6.47 -3.05
N PRO A 117 -0.47 -5.96 -4.22
CA PRO A 117 -0.54 -4.55 -4.65
C PRO A 117 -1.67 -4.21 -5.62
N VAL A 118 -2.70 -5.05 -5.77
CA VAL A 118 -3.83 -4.73 -6.64
C VAL A 118 -4.73 -3.71 -5.97
N ASP A 119 -4.89 -2.58 -6.66
CA ASP A 119 -5.68 -1.42 -6.26
C ASP A 119 -6.11 -0.70 -7.55
N TRP A 120 -7.42 -0.70 -7.85
CA TRP A 120 -7.93 -0.11 -9.09
C TRP A 120 -7.76 1.42 -9.15
N ALA A 121 -7.64 2.08 -8.00
CA ALA A 121 -7.41 3.52 -7.91
C ALA A 121 -5.90 3.85 -7.98
N LEU A 122 -5.02 2.86 -7.83
CA LEU A 122 -3.57 2.97 -8.02
C LEU A 122 -3.07 1.97 -9.09
N PRO A 123 -3.51 2.09 -10.36
CA PRO A 123 -3.33 1.05 -11.38
C PRO A 123 -1.85 0.74 -11.72
N PHE A 124 -0.95 1.70 -11.50
CA PHE A 124 0.49 1.53 -11.76
C PHE A 124 1.30 1.13 -10.52
N LEU A 125 0.65 0.88 -9.37
CA LEU A 125 1.31 0.44 -8.15
C LEU A 125 2.09 -0.89 -8.35
N PRO A 126 1.55 -1.92 -9.02
CA PRO A 126 2.33 -3.13 -9.30
C PRO A 126 3.61 -2.84 -10.09
N ARG A 127 3.56 -1.91 -11.05
CA ARG A 127 4.73 -1.49 -11.83
C ARG A 127 5.75 -0.72 -11.00
N ALA A 128 5.29 0.13 -10.08
CA ALA A 128 6.15 0.84 -9.12
C ALA A 128 6.81 -0.07 -8.06
N LEU A 129 6.37 -1.34 -7.98
CA LEU A 129 6.93 -2.39 -7.11
C LEU A 129 7.78 -3.41 -7.88
N GLU A 130 7.93 -3.26 -9.20
CA GLU A 130 8.76 -4.13 -10.03
C GLU A 130 10.19 -3.58 -10.08
N PRO A 131 11.18 -4.28 -9.48
CA PRO A 131 12.55 -3.78 -9.42
C PRO A 131 13.16 -3.41 -10.77
N ARG A 132 12.83 -4.13 -11.85
CA ARG A 132 13.38 -3.84 -13.20
C ARG A 132 12.83 -2.54 -13.78
N GLU A 133 11.54 -2.30 -13.62
CA GLU A 133 10.85 -1.10 -14.07
C GLU A 133 11.38 0.13 -13.31
N VAL A 134 11.53 0.01 -11.99
CA VAL A 134 12.08 1.08 -11.15
C VAL A 134 13.57 1.33 -11.43
N ALA A 135 14.38 0.30 -11.60
CA ALA A 135 15.80 0.46 -11.95
C ALA A 135 15.97 1.30 -13.23
N SER A 136 15.13 1.06 -14.22
CA SER A 136 15.12 1.81 -15.49
C SER A 136 14.76 3.28 -15.28
N LEU A 137 13.80 3.58 -14.40
CA LEU A 137 13.45 4.96 -14.03
C LEU A 137 14.57 5.69 -13.30
N LEU A 138 15.29 5.00 -12.42
CA LEU A 138 16.33 5.60 -11.58
C LEU A 138 17.66 5.82 -12.33
N SER A 139 17.91 5.07 -13.41
CA SER A 139 19.17 5.14 -14.18
C SER A 139 19.26 6.33 -15.15
N GLY A 140 18.14 7.01 -15.45
CA GLY A 140 18.06 7.90 -16.60
C GLY A 140 18.54 9.34 -16.39
N ASN A 141 19.76 9.60 -15.90
CA ASN A 141 20.33 10.97 -15.84
C ASN A 141 21.89 11.08 -15.82
N GLY A 142 22.66 10.06 -16.20
CA GLY A 142 24.13 10.17 -16.23
C GLY A 142 24.74 9.55 -17.48
N ALA A 143 25.40 10.37 -18.29
CA ALA A 143 26.28 9.91 -19.35
C ALA A 143 27.50 9.19 -18.74
N GLU A 144 27.92 8.13 -19.44
CA GLU A 144 29.23 7.45 -19.39
C GLU A 144 29.58 6.62 -18.14
N GLY A 145 29.92 5.35 -18.41
CA GLY A 145 30.79 4.53 -17.56
C GLY A 145 30.10 3.41 -16.79
N GLU A 146 29.90 2.29 -17.48
CA GLU A 146 30.00 0.91 -16.95
C GLU A 146 29.67 0.67 -15.46
N ARG A 147 28.39 0.37 -15.19
CA ARG A 147 27.92 -0.71 -14.30
C ARG A 147 26.41 -0.68 -14.30
N SER A 148 25.76 -1.77 -14.70
CA SER A 148 24.32 -1.91 -14.49
C SER A 148 24.06 -1.80 -12.98
N PRO A 149 23.34 -0.77 -12.50
CA PRO A 149 23.00 -0.71 -11.08
C PRO A 149 22.22 -1.98 -10.72
N GLY A 150 22.55 -2.57 -9.57
CA GLY A 150 21.81 -3.71 -9.05
C GLY A 150 20.31 -3.40 -8.96
N LEU A 151 19.46 -4.44 -9.04
CA LEU A 151 18.02 -4.24 -8.88
C LEU A 151 17.74 -3.62 -7.50
N PRO A 152 16.98 -2.52 -7.43
CA PRO A 152 16.71 -1.86 -6.16
C PRO A 152 15.94 -2.80 -5.24
N LYS A 153 16.31 -2.80 -3.96
CA LYS A 153 15.42 -3.33 -2.92
C LYS A 153 14.28 -2.34 -2.75
N ILE A 154 13.05 -2.84 -2.75
CA ILE A 154 11.85 -2.03 -2.61
C ILE A 154 11.20 -2.33 -1.26
N GLU A 155 11.01 -1.30 -0.44
CA GLU A 155 10.29 -1.38 0.82
C GLU A 155 9.02 -0.55 0.74
N VAL A 156 7.89 -1.13 1.14
CA VAL A 156 6.64 -0.38 1.27
C VAL A 156 6.62 0.27 2.65
N LEU A 157 6.69 1.60 2.68
CA LEU A 157 6.68 2.38 3.91
C LEU A 157 5.26 2.65 4.42
N ARG A 158 4.33 2.88 3.49
CA ARG A 158 2.92 3.12 3.81
C ARG A 158 2.04 2.78 2.62
N TYR A 159 0.96 2.06 2.88
CA TYR A 159 -0.12 1.87 1.93
C TYR A 159 -1.40 2.47 2.50
N ALA A 160 -1.99 3.42 1.78
CA ALA A 160 -3.29 4.00 2.09
C ALA A 160 -4.23 3.68 0.92
N HIS A 161 -5.08 2.67 1.12
CA HIS A 161 -5.97 2.09 0.12
C HIS A 161 -6.69 3.16 -0.71
N HIS A 162 -6.71 2.99 -2.03
CA HIS A 162 -7.31 3.88 -3.03
C HIS A 162 -6.83 5.34 -3.02
N SER A 163 -5.84 5.67 -2.20
CA SER A 163 -5.36 7.04 -1.99
C SER A 163 -3.94 7.21 -2.49
N ARG A 164 -3.00 6.48 -1.87
CA ARG A 164 -1.57 6.56 -2.20
C ARG A 164 -0.76 5.39 -1.61
N CYS A 165 0.38 5.13 -2.21
CA CYS A 165 1.41 4.25 -1.65
C CYS A 165 2.75 4.98 -1.55
N VAL A 166 3.48 4.78 -0.45
CA VAL A 166 4.81 5.33 -0.21
C VAL A 166 5.80 4.19 -0.18
N LEU A 167 6.81 4.28 -1.03
CA LEU A 167 7.83 3.27 -1.29
C LEU A 167 9.21 3.85 -0.99
N ARG A 168 10.13 3.01 -0.55
CA ARG A 168 11.56 3.30 -0.45
C ARG A 168 12.30 2.40 -1.42
N TYR A 169 13.06 3.01 -2.30
CA TYR A 169 13.94 2.34 -3.24
C TYR A 169 15.36 2.45 -2.72
N ILE A 170 16.01 1.31 -2.48
CA ILE A 170 17.37 1.22 -1.96
C ILE A 170 18.24 0.67 -3.07
N LEU A 171 19.15 1.50 -3.58
CA LEU A 171 20.11 1.18 -4.62
C LEU A 171 21.47 0.91 -3.99
N GLU A 172 21.98 -0.30 -4.20
CA GLU A 172 23.35 -0.65 -3.80
C GLU A 172 24.34 -0.02 -4.79
N VAL A 173 25.22 0.86 -4.29
CA VAL A 173 26.26 1.49 -5.10
C VAL A 173 27.53 0.65 -5.02
N SER A 174 27.99 0.10 -6.14
CA SER A 174 29.19 -0.74 -6.17
C SER A 174 30.46 0.10 -5.96
N GLY A 175 31.01 0.10 -4.74
CA GLY A 175 32.35 0.68 -4.48
C GLY A 175 32.56 1.42 -3.15
N SER A 176 31.92 1.01 -2.05
CA SER A 176 32.07 1.54 -0.67
C SER A 176 31.28 2.79 -0.26
N GLY A 177 30.37 3.27 -1.12
CA GLY A 177 29.39 4.31 -0.74
C GLY A 177 28.24 3.75 0.08
N ALA A 178 27.61 4.59 0.91
CA ALA A 178 26.31 4.28 1.51
C ALA A 178 25.26 4.03 0.41
N PRO A 179 24.29 3.13 0.61
CA PRO A 179 23.25 2.87 -0.37
C PRO A 179 22.49 4.16 -0.68
N GLN A 180 22.17 4.38 -1.97
CA GLN A 180 21.38 5.53 -2.37
C GLN A 180 19.90 5.19 -2.16
N GLU A 181 19.20 6.08 -1.45
CA GLU A 181 17.80 5.91 -1.13
C GLU A 181 16.93 6.96 -1.79
N VAL A 182 15.83 6.51 -2.40
CA VAL A 182 14.82 7.36 -3.04
C VAL A 182 13.45 7.00 -2.50
N ILE A 183 12.63 8.01 -2.20
CA ILE A 183 11.23 7.80 -1.83
C ILE A 183 10.36 7.92 -3.07
N GLY A 184 9.53 6.90 -3.30
CA GLY A 184 8.47 6.92 -4.32
C GLY A 184 7.12 7.16 -3.66
N LYS A 185 6.33 8.11 -4.19
CA LYS A 185 4.93 8.30 -3.80
C LYS A 185 4.04 8.07 -5.01
N VAL A 186 3.29 6.97 -4.98
CA VAL A 186 2.30 6.61 -6.00
C VAL A 186 0.96 7.24 -5.59
N HIS A 187 0.37 8.01 -6.49
CA HIS A 187 -0.95 8.62 -6.33
C HIS A 187 -1.93 8.11 -7.41
N ARG A 188 -3.22 8.36 -7.18
CA ARG A 188 -4.30 8.00 -8.12
C ARG A 188 -4.27 8.67 -9.50
N SER A 189 -3.49 9.74 -9.67
CA SER A 189 -3.48 10.53 -10.90
C SER A 189 -2.15 11.27 -11.07
N GLY A 190 -1.61 11.25 -12.29
CA GLY A 190 -0.42 12.01 -12.67
C GLY A 190 -0.53 13.51 -12.45
N ALA A 191 -1.71 14.11 -12.71
CA ALA A 191 -1.94 15.53 -12.49
C ALA A 191 -1.80 15.92 -11.01
N LEU A 192 -2.35 15.10 -10.11
CA LEU A 192 -2.16 15.28 -8.68
C LEU A 192 -0.69 15.14 -8.29
N THR A 193 0.01 14.15 -8.84
CA THR A 193 1.45 13.93 -8.60
C THR A 193 2.28 15.14 -9.02
N ALA A 194 2.03 15.70 -10.21
CA ALA A 194 2.70 16.89 -10.71
C ALA A 194 2.42 18.11 -9.83
N GLN A 195 1.16 18.32 -9.43
CA GLN A 195 0.76 19.39 -8.51
C GLN A 195 1.46 19.28 -7.14
N VAL A 196 1.54 18.07 -6.58
CA VAL A 196 2.24 17.80 -5.32
C VAL A 196 3.74 18.11 -5.46
N ALA A 197 4.36 17.70 -6.57
CA ALA A 197 5.77 17.99 -6.83
C ALA A 197 6.03 19.51 -6.94
N GLN A 198 5.20 20.23 -7.69
CA GLN A 198 5.30 21.68 -7.82
C GLN A 198 5.14 22.38 -6.46
N THR A 199 4.15 21.95 -5.66
CA THR A 199 3.93 22.48 -4.32
C THR A 199 5.13 22.24 -3.42
N GLN A 200 5.72 21.04 -3.44
CA GLN A 200 6.94 20.73 -2.68
C GLN A 200 8.11 21.61 -3.09
N SER A 201 8.33 21.83 -4.39
CA SER A 201 9.39 22.71 -4.89
C SER A 201 9.23 24.15 -4.43
N ILE A 202 8.00 24.67 -4.37
CA ILE A 202 7.70 26.03 -3.87
C ILE A 202 7.92 26.12 -2.36
N LEU A 203 7.49 25.10 -1.61
CA LEU A 203 7.58 25.10 -0.16
C LEU A 203 9.00 24.85 0.36
N GLN A 204 9.85 24.12 -0.38
CA GLN A 204 11.19 23.76 0.07
C GLN A 204 12.02 24.95 0.61
N PRO A 205 12.21 26.06 -0.13
CA PRO A 205 12.96 27.20 0.39
C PRO A 205 12.27 27.87 1.59
N GLN A 206 10.94 27.85 1.65
CA GLN A 206 10.18 28.43 2.76
C GLN A 206 10.33 27.58 4.03
N GLY A 207 10.24 26.25 3.90
CA GLY A 207 10.43 25.32 5.01
C GLY A 207 11.81 25.47 5.64
N ALA A 208 12.84 25.61 4.81
CA ALA A 208 14.21 25.83 5.29
C ALA A 208 14.33 27.09 6.16
N ALA A 209 13.62 28.17 5.83
CA ALA A 209 13.59 29.40 6.64
C ALA A 209 12.97 29.19 8.04
N TYR A 210 12.17 28.14 8.23
CA TYR A 210 11.57 27.75 9.52
C TYR A 210 12.24 26.52 10.14
N GLY A 211 13.39 26.08 9.65
CA GLY A 211 14.10 24.89 10.15
C GLY A 211 13.43 23.56 9.80
N LEU A 212 12.52 23.55 8.81
CA LEU A 212 11.85 22.35 8.32
C LEU A 212 12.55 21.83 7.06
N ILE A 213 12.78 20.52 7.00
CA ILE A 213 13.30 19.86 5.80
C ILE A 213 12.12 19.34 4.99
N ILE A 214 11.90 19.92 3.81
CA ILE A 214 10.95 19.40 2.82
C ILE A 214 11.76 18.65 1.76
N PRO A 215 11.50 17.36 1.52
CA PRO A 215 12.28 16.58 0.57
C PRO A 215 12.16 17.14 -0.85
N LYS A 216 13.27 17.19 -1.58
CA LYS A 216 13.29 17.69 -2.95
C LYS A 216 12.61 16.68 -3.90
N PRO A 217 11.69 17.12 -4.77
CA PRO A 217 11.25 16.34 -5.92
C PRO A 217 12.42 16.04 -6.87
N LEU A 218 12.62 14.77 -7.19
CA LEU A 218 13.66 14.32 -8.12
C LEU A 218 13.10 14.11 -9.53
N ARG A 219 11.92 13.50 -9.64
CA ARG A 219 11.27 13.19 -10.93
C ARG A 219 9.79 12.91 -10.72
N VAL A 220 8.96 13.36 -11.66
CA VAL A 220 7.55 12.97 -11.77
C VAL A 220 7.43 12.02 -12.96
N VAL A 221 6.80 10.87 -12.74
CA VAL A 221 6.38 9.92 -13.78
C VAL A 221 4.87 9.96 -13.81
N GLU A 222 4.32 10.89 -14.59
CA GLU A 222 2.89 11.19 -14.60
C GLU A 222 2.03 9.98 -14.96
N GLU A 223 2.47 9.18 -15.93
CA GLU A 223 1.80 7.94 -16.33
C GLU A 223 1.53 7.05 -15.11
N TRP A 224 2.51 6.92 -14.21
CA TRP A 224 2.38 6.03 -13.04
C TRP A 224 1.76 6.72 -11.84
N GLY A 225 1.48 8.02 -11.93
CA GLY A 225 1.18 8.84 -10.76
C GLY A 225 2.31 8.83 -9.73
N LEU A 226 3.56 8.59 -10.14
CA LEU A 226 4.70 8.39 -9.25
C LEU A 226 5.55 9.67 -9.12
N LEU A 227 5.72 10.15 -7.89
CA LEU A 227 6.69 11.18 -7.52
C LEU A 227 7.89 10.52 -6.85
N LEU A 228 9.06 10.67 -7.45
CA LEU A 228 10.35 10.34 -6.84
C LEU A 228 10.90 11.57 -6.12
N MET A 229 11.35 11.40 -4.88
CA MET A 229 11.86 12.47 -4.02
C MET A 229 13.02 11.98 -3.16
N GLU A 230 13.84 12.91 -2.68
CA GLU A 230 14.94 12.62 -1.77
C GLU A 230 14.46 11.87 -0.52
N CYS A 231 15.26 10.91 -0.04
CA CYS A 231 15.07 10.32 1.28
C CYS A 231 15.69 11.26 2.32
N VAL A 232 14.86 11.81 3.21
CA VAL A 232 15.32 12.64 4.32
C VAL A 232 15.51 11.76 5.56
N PRO A 233 16.69 11.77 6.20
CA PRO A 233 16.93 10.97 7.39
C PRO A 233 16.07 11.45 8.56
N GLY A 234 15.54 10.50 9.33
CA GLY A 234 14.76 10.80 10.53
C GLY A 234 13.90 9.63 11.00
N ALA A 235 13.33 9.79 12.18
CA ALA A 235 12.31 8.87 12.70
C ALA A 235 10.91 9.41 12.40
N THR A 236 9.95 8.52 12.17
CA THR A 236 8.55 8.94 12.08
C THR A 236 8.07 9.41 13.45
N LEU A 237 7.22 10.43 13.49
CA LEU A 237 6.63 10.91 14.75
C LEU A 237 5.86 9.79 15.47
N LYS A 238 5.20 8.91 14.72
CA LYS A 238 4.52 7.73 15.28
C LYS A 238 5.48 6.85 16.06
N ALA A 239 6.64 6.50 15.49
CA ALA A 239 7.64 5.69 16.18
C ALA A 239 8.18 6.39 17.43
N VAL A 240 8.39 7.71 17.37
CA VAL A 240 8.81 8.50 18.54
C VAL A 240 7.74 8.47 19.65
N VAL A 241 6.46 8.61 19.29
CA VAL A 241 5.34 8.58 20.25
C VAL A 241 5.13 7.18 20.83
N GLU A 242 5.26 6.13 20.03
CA GLU A 242 5.15 4.74 20.50
C GLU A 242 6.29 4.35 21.45
N GLN A 243 7.48 4.93 21.27
CA GLN A 243 8.64 4.74 22.14
C GLN A 243 8.64 5.69 23.35
N ALA A 244 7.89 6.78 23.30
CA ALA A 244 7.73 7.70 24.40
C ALA A 244 6.95 6.99 25.52
N SER A 245 7.66 6.51 26.52
CA SER A 245 7.04 6.10 27.79
C SER A 245 6.41 7.35 28.41
N ALA A 246 5.11 7.32 28.69
CA ALA A 246 4.45 8.40 29.40
C ALA A 246 5.23 8.69 30.71
N PRO A 247 5.64 9.95 30.97
CA PRO A 247 6.11 10.32 32.29
C PRO A 247 5.03 9.93 33.31
N GLN A 248 5.42 9.37 34.46
CA GLN A 248 4.51 8.91 35.51
C GLN A 248 3.53 10.00 36.02
N GLN A 249 3.71 11.26 35.60
CA GLN A 249 2.92 12.43 35.98
C GLN A 249 1.55 12.54 35.29
N PHE A 250 1.18 11.64 34.37
CA PHE A 250 -0.16 11.61 33.76
C PHE A 250 -1.06 10.45 34.25
N LYS A 251 -0.72 9.80 35.37
CA LYS A 251 -1.55 8.74 35.99
C LYS A 251 -2.55 9.24 37.03
N GLU A 252 -2.64 10.55 37.27
CA GLU A 252 -3.73 11.13 38.05
C GLU A 252 -4.56 12.01 37.13
N VAL A 253 -5.88 11.78 37.12
CA VAL A 253 -6.93 12.44 36.33
C VAL A 253 -7.20 11.79 34.94
N ILE A 254 -7.78 10.58 34.94
CA ILE A 254 -9.21 10.26 34.65
C ILE A 254 -9.43 8.76 34.82
#